data_AF-A0A085ESX9-F1
#
_entry.id   AF-A0A085ESX9-F1
#
_cell.length_a   1.000
_cell.length_b   1.000
_cell.length_c   1.000
_cell.angle_alpha   90.00
_cell.angle_beta   90.00
_cell.angle_gamma   90.00
#
_symmetry.space_group_name_H-M   'P 1'
#
loop_
_entity.id
_entity.type
_entity.pdbx_description
1 polymer ?
#
loop_
_entity_poly.entity_id
_entity_poly.type
_entity_poly.pdbx_seq_one_letter_code
_entity_poly.pdbx_strand_id
1 'polypeptide(L)'
;MENPLNNDNADANTGGPENLNSQVSLATPLAPDPKAPADQDDVNEQKERLEELGSLLVRVDAHVSGNYNKVVDDSDDDTDAPETSDAAEHSVHVDLAYEQKTRAEQILGKDVVTNEDLQELETVIDDLDSRINEATPMSFDPKAEYDTLPR
;
A
#
# COMPACT_ATOMS: atom_id res chain seq x y z
N MET A 1 -34.93 88.81 5.19
CA MET A 1 -35.82 88.17 4.19
C MET A 1 -35.55 86.68 4.21
N GLU A 2 -36.62 85.92 3.96
CA GLU A 2 -36.91 84.55 4.37
C GLU A 2 -36.13 83.44 3.64
N ASN A 3 -36.12 82.26 4.27
CA ASN A 3 -35.69 80.94 3.74
C ASN A 3 -36.77 80.35 2.80
N PRO A 4 -36.45 79.43 1.86
CA PRO A 4 -36.87 78.02 2.07
C PRO A 4 -35.85 76.99 1.50
N LEU A 5 -35.45 75.97 2.27
CA LEU A 5 -36.00 74.59 2.33
C LEU A 5 -35.79 73.70 1.08
N ASN A 6 -34.86 72.74 1.27
CA ASN A 6 -34.98 71.29 1.06
C ASN A 6 -34.79 70.59 -0.31
N ASN A 7 -33.90 69.59 -0.22
CA ASN A 7 -33.93 68.22 -0.78
C ASN A 7 -33.48 68.00 -2.24
N ASP A 8 -32.35 67.28 -2.42
CA ASP A 8 -32.33 65.86 -2.84
C ASP A 8 -30.92 65.40 -3.29
N ASN A 9 -30.53 64.22 -2.81
CA ASN A 9 -29.60 63.24 -3.39
C ASN A 9 -28.27 63.67 -4.05
N ALA A 10 -27.16 63.32 -3.40
CA ALA A 10 -26.01 62.70 -4.09
C ALA A 10 -25.14 61.89 -3.11
N ASP A 11 -25.31 60.58 -3.21
CA ASP A 11 -24.33 59.50 -3.06
C ASP A 11 -22.86 59.93 -2.83
N ALA A 12 -22.30 59.52 -1.69
CA ALA A 12 -20.87 59.31 -1.54
C ALA A 12 -20.61 58.16 -0.55
N ASN A 13 -20.89 56.96 -1.03
CA ASN A 13 -20.00 55.80 -0.95
C ASN A 13 -18.99 55.80 0.23
N THR A 14 -19.46 55.40 1.42
CA THR A 14 -18.60 55.07 2.57
C THR A 14 -19.05 53.74 3.14
N GLY A 15 -18.53 52.67 2.54
CA GLY A 15 -18.83 51.30 2.94
C GLY A 15 -18.27 50.31 1.92
N GLY A 16 -16.97 50.39 1.66
CA GLY A 16 -16.30 49.31 0.94
C GLY A 16 -16.41 48.02 1.75
N PRO A 17 -16.86 46.90 1.18
CA PRO A 17 -16.80 45.62 1.88
C PRO A 17 -15.33 45.34 2.17
N GLU A 18 -14.99 45.21 3.45
CA GLU A 18 -13.78 44.55 3.88
C GLU A 18 -13.74 43.21 3.15
N ASN A 19 -12.87 43.13 2.15
CA ASN A 19 -12.54 41.91 1.47
C ASN A 19 -11.80 41.04 2.49
N LEU A 20 -12.58 40.37 3.34
CA LEU A 20 -12.18 39.23 4.13
C LEU A 20 -11.91 38.08 3.16
N ASN A 21 -10.89 38.26 2.31
CA ASN A 21 -10.18 37.16 1.71
C ASN A 21 -9.44 36.49 2.86
N SER A 22 -10.19 35.72 3.65
CA SER A 22 -9.69 34.79 4.65
C SER A 22 -8.94 33.72 3.87
N GLN A 23 -7.73 34.06 3.42
CA GLN A 23 -6.73 33.10 3.02
C GLN A 23 -6.29 32.44 4.32
N VAL A 24 -7.08 31.48 4.78
CA VAL A 24 -6.54 30.34 5.50
C VAL A 24 -5.57 29.72 4.50
N SER A 25 -4.30 30.16 4.53
CA SER A 25 -3.23 29.36 3.98
C SER A 25 -3.24 28.08 4.81
N LEU A 26 -3.98 27.08 4.33
CA LEU A 26 -3.72 25.70 4.67
C LEU A 26 -2.23 25.53 4.38
N ALA A 27 -1.42 25.58 5.43
CA ALA A 27 -0.03 25.19 5.34
C ALA A 27 -0.11 23.71 4.95
N THR A 28 0.03 23.44 3.65
CA THR A 28 0.29 22.08 3.18
C THR A 28 1.49 21.63 4.00
N PRO A 29 1.39 20.57 4.80
CA PRO A 29 2.55 20.07 5.52
C PRO A 29 3.66 19.89 4.49
N LEU A 30 4.81 20.52 4.73
CA LEU A 30 5.96 20.32 3.85
C LEU A 30 6.24 18.83 3.86
N ALA A 31 6.20 18.21 2.68
CA ALA A 31 6.67 16.83 2.55
C ALA A 31 8.11 16.76 3.10
N PRO A 32 8.47 15.70 3.83
CA PRO A 32 9.81 15.53 4.36
C PRO A 32 10.83 15.53 3.21
N ASP A 33 12.05 16.03 3.48
CA ASP A 33 13.12 16.05 2.49
C ASP A 33 13.42 14.61 2.03
N PRO A 34 13.25 14.29 0.73
CA PRO A 34 13.38 12.92 0.23
C PRO A 34 14.76 12.30 0.50
N LYS A 35 15.82 13.12 0.64
CA LYS A 35 17.19 12.64 0.88
C LYS A 35 17.58 12.64 2.35
N ALA A 36 16.76 13.21 3.23
CA ALA A 36 16.98 13.11 4.66
C ALA A 36 16.73 11.67 5.14
N PRO A 37 17.38 11.24 6.24
CA PRO A 37 17.06 9.98 6.89
C PRO A 37 15.57 9.90 7.22
N ALA A 38 14.97 8.74 6.96
CA ALA A 38 13.60 8.44 7.35
C ALA A 38 13.48 8.31 8.87
N ASP A 39 12.25 8.47 9.37
CA ASP A 39 11.94 8.16 10.76
C ASP A 39 12.19 6.66 11.02
N GLN A 40 12.89 6.36 12.11
CA GLN A 40 13.24 4.98 12.44
C GLN A 40 12.04 4.17 12.92
N ASP A 41 11.03 4.81 13.52
CA ASP A 41 9.81 4.13 13.93
C ASP A 41 9.03 3.65 12.71
N ASP A 42 8.90 4.50 11.68
CA ASP A 42 8.25 4.14 10.40
C ASP A 42 9.01 3.01 9.68
N VAL A 43 10.34 3.09 9.64
CA VAL A 43 11.17 2.02 9.04
C VAL A 43 11.01 0.69 9.79
N ASN A 44 10.94 0.73 11.12
CA ASN A 44 10.74 -0.47 11.94
C ASN A 44 9.35 -1.07 11.75
N GLU A 45 8.32 -0.24 11.61
CA GLU A 45 6.96 -0.69 11.29
C GLU A 45 6.93 -1.43 9.94
N GLN A 46 7.54 -0.86 8.91
CA GLN A 46 7.64 -1.53 7.60
C GLN A 46 8.44 -2.84 7.68
N LYS A 47 9.47 -2.91 8.52
CA LYS A 47 10.23 -4.14 8.73
C LYS A 47 9.39 -5.24 9.39
N GLU A 48 8.63 -4.92 10.43
CA GLU A 48 7.72 -5.87 11.09
C GLU A 48 6.68 -6.39 10.09
N ARG A 49 6.08 -5.50 9.31
CA ARG A 49 5.12 -5.84 8.26
C ARG A 49 5.73 -6.76 7.20
N LEU A 50 6.98 -6.52 6.79
CA LEU A 50 7.71 -7.41 5.86
C LEU A 50 7.96 -8.81 6.46
N GLU A 51 8.28 -8.90 7.75
CA GLU A 51 8.48 -10.19 8.44
C GLU A 51 7.17 -11.00 8.50
N GLU A 52 6.05 -10.35 8.82
CA GLU A 52 4.72 -10.97 8.83
C GLU A 52 4.31 -11.49 7.44
N LEU A 53 4.40 -10.64 6.42
CA LEU A 53 4.10 -11.00 5.03
C LEU A 53 5.04 -12.08 4.51
N GLY A 54 6.33 -12.02 4.87
CA GLY A 54 7.29 -13.05 4.52
C GLY A 54 6.93 -14.42 5.11
N SER A 55 6.45 -14.45 6.35
CA SER A 55 5.97 -15.69 6.97
C SER A 55 4.69 -16.24 6.32
N LEU A 56 3.80 -15.35 5.87
CA LEU A 56 2.59 -15.73 5.15
C LEU A 56 2.92 -16.27 3.75
N LEU A 57 3.80 -15.59 3.01
CA LEU A 57 4.24 -16.01 1.68
C LEU A 57 4.79 -17.43 1.66
N VAL A 58 5.65 -17.79 2.62
CA VAL A 58 6.19 -19.16 2.75
C VAL A 58 5.08 -20.21 2.90
N ARG A 59 4.00 -19.87 3.60
CA ARG A 59 2.86 -20.79 3.81
C ARG A 59 2.00 -20.91 2.56
N VAL A 60 1.74 -19.78 1.89
CA VAL A 60 1.01 -19.76 0.62
C VAL A 60 1.76 -20.55 -0.44
N ASP A 61 3.07 -20.34 -0.56
CA ASP A 61 3.96 -21.09 -1.46
C ASP A 61 3.91 -22.60 -1.19
N ALA A 62 4.03 -23.02 0.07
CA ALA A 62 3.92 -24.43 0.44
C ALA A 62 2.55 -25.04 0.05
N HIS A 63 1.46 -24.30 0.22
CA HIS A 63 0.12 -24.75 -0.15
C HIS A 63 -0.06 -24.84 -1.68
N VAL A 64 0.34 -23.80 -2.41
CA VAL A 64 0.28 -23.75 -3.88
C VAL A 64 1.13 -24.86 -4.49
N SER A 65 2.39 -24.99 -4.06
CA SER A 65 3.31 -26.04 -4.50
C SER A 65 2.81 -27.44 -4.14
N GLY A 66 2.23 -27.60 -2.94
CA GLY A 66 1.66 -28.88 -2.49
C GLY A 66 0.46 -29.33 -3.33
N ASN A 67 -0.41 -28.40 -3.74
CA ASN A 67 -1.54 -28.71 -4.61
C ASN A 67 -1.11 -28.89 -6.07
N TYR A 68 -0.19 -28.06 -6.57
CA TYR A 68 0.37 -28.20 -7.92
C TYR A 68 0.95 -29.60 -8.14
N ASN A 69 1.73 -30.10 -7.18
CA ASN A 69 2.32 -31.44 -7.27
C ASN A 69 1.28 -32.57 -7.27
N LYS A 70 0.15 -32.42 -6.57
CA LYS A 70 -0.95 -33.41 -6.59
C LYS A 70 -1.65 -33.43 -7.94
N VAL A 71 -1.98 -32.24 -8.47
CA VAL A 71 -2.63 -32.12 -9.78
C VAL A 71 -1.73 -32.68 -10.90
N VAL A 72 -0.41 -32.50 -10.79
CA VAL A 72 0.55 -33.10 -11.74
C VAL A 72 0.64 -34.62 -11.57
N ASP A 73 0.59 -35.17 -10.35
CA ASP A 73 0.65 -36.62 -10.10
C ASP A 73 -0.65 -37.34 -10.52
N ASP A 74 -1.81 -36.69 -10.38
CA ASP A 74 -3.12 -37.20 -10.80
C ASP A 74 -3.39 -37.02 -12.32
N SER A 75 -2.48 -36.39 -13.06
CA SER A 75 -2.64 -36.08 -14.50
C SER A 75 -2.60 -37.28 -15.46
N ASP A 76 -2.46 -38.51 -14.94
CA ASP A 76 -2.75 -39.76 -15.69
C ASP A 76 -4.27 -39.97 -15.90
N ASP A 77 -5.13 -39.21 -15.20
CA ASP A 77 -6.58 -39.16 -15.42
C ASP A 77 -6.92 -37.88 -16.21
N ASP A 78 -7.38 -38.05 -17.46
CA ASP A 78 -7.58 -37.03 -18.52
C ASP A 78 -8.62 -35.91 -18.21
N THR A 79 -8.94 -35.63 -16.94
CA THR A 79 -10.14 -34.87 -16.56
C THR A 79 -9.96 -33.46 -15.97
N ASP A 80 -8.76 -32.97 -15.64
CA ASP A 80 -8.64 -31.72 -14.83
C ASP A 80 -7.82 -30.57 -15.47
N ALA A 81 -8.12 -30.22 -16.72
CA ALA A 81 -7.54 -29.04 -17.38
C ALA A 81 -7.77 -27.67 -16.68
N PRO A 82 -8.91 -27.36 -16.02
CA PRO A 82 -9.10 -26.04 -15.41
C PRO A 82 -8.34 -25.87 -14.08
N GLU A 83 -8.20 -26.92 -13.27
CA GLU A 83 -7.52 -26.82 -11.97
C GLU A 83 -6.00 -26.62 -12.11
N THR A 84 -5.40 -27.11 -13.20
CA THR A 84 -3.98 -26.83 -13.53
C THR A 84 -3.73 -25.36 -13.90
N SER A 85 -4.71 -24.67 -14.50
CA SER A 85 -4.58 -23.27 -14.92
C SER A 85 -4.57 -22.34 -13.72
N ASP A 86 -5.45 -22.57 -12.75
CA ASP A 86 -5.54 -21.75 -11.53
C ASP A 86 -4.30 -21.94 -10.65
N ALA A 87 -3.80 -23.17 -10.51
CA ALA A 87 -2.57 -23.44 -9.77
C ALA A 87 -1.33 -22.78 -10.39
N ALA A 88 -1.25 -22.75 -11.73
CA ALA A 88 -0.17 -22.07 -12.44
C ALA A 88 -0.23 -20.54 -12.26
N GLU A 89 -1.44 -19.95 -12.28
CA GLU A 89 -1.64 -18.52 -12.03
C GLU A 89 -1.19 -18.15 -10.61
N HIS A 90 -1.63 -18.89 -9.59
CA HIS A 90 -1.18 -18.67 -8.21
C HIS A 90 0.34 -18.81 -8.05
N SER A 91 0.98 -19.75 -8.75
CA SER A 91 2.45 -19.90 -8.72
C SER A 91 3.17 -18.66 -9.26
N VAL A 92 2.66 -18.00 -10.31
CA VAL A 92 3.24 -16.76 -10.84
C VAL A 92 3.16 -15.64 -9.80
N HIS A 93 2.05 -15.54 -9.07
CA HIS A 93 1.89 -14.53 -8.02
C HIS A 93 2.83 -14.79 -6.82
N VAL A 94 3.12 -16.05 -6.49
CA VAL A 94 4.14 -16.42 -5.47
C VAL A 94 5.53 -15.93 -5.90
N ASP A 95 5.93 -16.17 -7.15
CA ASP A 95 7.22 -15.73 -7.66
C ASP A 95 7.35 -14.20 -7.61
N LEU A 96 6.32 -13.47 -8.09
CA LEU A 96 6.28 -12.01 -8.02
C LEU A 96 6.31 -11.49 -6.58
N ALA A 97 5.66 -12.17 -5.64
CA ALA A 97 5.73 -11.82 -4.22
C ALA A 97 7.17 -11.97 -3.67
N TYR A 98 7.88 -13.04 -4.01
CA TYR A 98 9.29 -13.19 -3.59
C TYR A 98 10.20 -12.10 -4.20
N GLU A 99 9.93 -11.67 -5.44
CA GLU A 99 10.64 -10.54 -6.05
C GLU A 99 10.45 -9.25 -5.24
N GLN A 100 9.22 -8.92 -4.84
CA GLN A 100 8.95 -7.73 -4.02
C GLN A 100 9.55 -7.85 -2.61
N LYS A 101 9.46 -9.03 -1.97
CA LYS A 101 10.11 -9.27 -0.67
C LYS A 101 11.61 -9.02 -0.75
N THR A 102 12.26 -9.54 -1.80
CA THR A 102 13.70 -9.34 -2.02
C THR A 102 14.04 -7.86 -2.23
N ARG A 103 13.20 -7.12 -2.96
CA ARG A 103 13.38 -5.67 -3.16
C ARG A 103 13.25 -4.89 -1.85
N ALA A 104 12.26 -5.21 -1.02
CA ALA A 104 12.09 -4.60 0.30
C ALA A 104 13.31 -4.86 1.21
N GLU A 105 13.82 -6.10 1.21
CA GLU A 105 15.05 -6.46 1.95
C GLU A 105 16.28 -5.68 1.46
N GLN A 106 16.41 -5.45 0.15
CA GLN A 106 17.50 -4.63 -0.40
C GLN A 106 17.42 -3.17 0.04
N ILE A 107 16.22 -2.60 0.15
CA ILE A 107 16.02 -1.24 0.65
C ILE A 107 16.39 -1.17 2.14
N LEU A 108 15.89 -2.10 2.95
CA LEU A 108 16.19 -2.19 4.38
C LEU A 108 17.66 -2.52 4.68
N GLY A 109 18.38 -3.12 3.73
CA GLY A 109 19.81 -3.41 3.82
C GLY A 109 20.74 -2.22 3.58
N LYS A 110 20.20 -1.04 3.24
CA LYS A 110 20.99 0.20 3.06
C LYS A 110 21.54 0.70 4.39
N ASP A 111 22.71 1.32 4.37
CA ASP A 111 23.33 1.93 5.58
C ASP A 111 22.46 3.03 6.21
N VAL A 112 21.76 3.78 5.38
CA VAL A 112 20.78 4.80 5.78
C VAL A 112 19.58 4.70 4.85
N VAL A 113 18.40 4.49 5.41
CA VAL A 113 17.12 4.57 4.69
C VAL A 113 16.67 6.03 4.69
N THR A 114 16.47 6.60 3.51
CA THR A 114 15.97 7.96 3.33
C THR A 114 14.45 8.01 3.23
N ASN A 115 13.84 9.20 3.30
CA ASN A 115 12.38 9.34 3.12
C ASN A 115 11.90 8.86 1.74
N GLU A 116 12.72 9.00 0.69
CA GLU A 116 12.42 8.41 -0.63
C GLU A 116 12.48 6.88 -0.59
N ASP A 117 13.48 6.31 0.09
CA ASP A 117 13.60 4.86 0.26
C ASP A 117 12.43 4.29 1.07
N LEU A 118 11.96 5.01 2.09
CA LEU A 118 10.80 4.61 2.89
C LEU A 118 9.51 4.62 2.05
N GLN A 119 9.28 5.64 1.22
CA GLN A 119 8.13 5.67 0.30
C GLN A 119 8.18 4.53 -0.73
N GLU A 120 9.38 4.23 -1.25
CA GLU A 120 9.58 3.07 -2.12
C GLU A 120 9.29 1.77 -1.35
N LEU A 121 9.78 1.64 -0.12
CA LEU A 121 9.57 0.47 0.73
C LEU A 121 8.08 0.22 1.01
N GLU A 122 7.33 1.27 1.38
CA GLU A 122 5.88 1.19 1.59
C GLU A 122 5.18 0.69 0.32
N THR A 123 5.52 1.25 -0.84
CA THR A 123 4.94 0.85 -2.13
C THR A 123 5.26 -0.62 -2.46
N VAL A 124 6.48 -1.06 -2.19
CA VAL A 124 6.91 -2.45 -2.44
C VAL A 124 6.22 -3.42 -1.48
N ILE A 125 6.03 -3.04 -0.21
CA ILE A 125 5.33 -3.86 0.79
C ILE A 125 3.83 -3.95 0.46
N ASP A 126 3.22 -2.88 -0.02
CA ASP A 126 1.82 -2.90 -0.47
C ASP A 126 1.63 -3.79 -1.71
N ASP A 127 2.56 -3.75 -2.69
CA ASP A 127 2.52 -4.67 -3.82
C ASP A 127 2.76 -6.12 -3.36
N LEU A 128 3.70 -6.37 -2.45
CA LEU A 128 3.93 -7.68 -1.84
C LEU A 128 2.64 -8.25 -1.21
N ASP A 129 1.95 -7.47 -0.38
CA ASP A 129 0.69 -7.87 0.24
C ASP A 129 -0.36 -8.19 -0.83
N SER A 130 -0.50 -7.35 -1.86
CA SER A 130 -1.41 -7.61 -2.97
C SER A 130 -1.08 -8.92 -3.70
N ARG A 131 0.21 -9.21 -3.96
CA ARG A 131 0.64 -10.46 -4.61
C ARG A 131 0.40 -11.69 -3.75
N ILE A 132 0.62 -11.59 -2.44
CA ILE A 132 0.29 -12.68 -1.52
C ILE A 132 -1.20 -12.95 -1.55
N ASN A 133 -2.04 -11.91 -1.56
CA ASN A 133 -3.49 -12.06 -1.64
C ASN A 133 -3.94 -12.69 -2.98
N GLU A 134 -3.33 -12.31 -4.11
CA GLU A 134 -3.59 -12.92 -5.43
C GLU A 134 -3.09 -14.38 -5.50
N ALA A 135 -1.97 -14.68 -4.84
CA ALA A 135 -1.42 -16.02 -4.74
C ALA A 135 -2.22 -16.94 -3.81
N THR A 136 -3.07 -16.38 -2.93
CA THR A 136 -3.80 -17.13 -1.91
C THR A 136 -5.07 -17.75 -2.49
N PRO A 137 -5.17 -19.09 -2.61
CA PRO A 137 -6.40 -19.73 -3.06
C PRO A 137 -7.52 -19.55 -2.04
N MET A 138 -8.78 -19.50 -2.49
CA MET A 138 -9.94 -19.36 -1.57
C MET A 138 -10.05 -20.49 -0.53
N SER A 139 -9.44 -21.66 -0.79
CA SER A 139 -9.39 -22.81 0.11
C SER A 139 -8.32 -22.70 1.19
N PHE A 140 -7.42 -21.72 1.10
CA PHE A 140 -6.32 -21.54 2.04
C PHE A 140 -6.81 -20.91 3.35
N ASP A 141 -6.68 -21.64 4.45
CA ASP A 141 -6.85 -21.11 5.79
C ASP A 141 -5.47 -21.00 6.47
N PRO A 142 -4.90 -19.78 6.59
CA PRO A 142 -3.58 -19.59 7.18
C PRO A 142 -3.47 -20.03 8.64
N LYS A 143 -4.60 -20.18 9.35
CA LYS A 143 -4.63 -20.70 10.72
C LYS A 143 -4.63 -22.23 10.76
N ALA A 144 -5.28 -22.89 9.80
CA ALA A 144 -5.30 -24.35 9.72
C ALA A 144 -3.94 -24.92 9.32
N GLU A 145 -3.21 -24.22 8.44
CA GLU A 145 -1.84 -24.60 8.02
C GLU A 145 -0.78 -24.39 9.13
N TYR A 146 -1.12 -23.66 10.20
CA TYR A 146 -0.21 -23.45 11.33
C TYR A 146 -0.04 -24.71 12.20
N ASP A 147 -1.03 -25.59 12.21
CA ASP A 147 -1.04 -26.82 13.01
C ASP A 147 -0.37 -28.02 12.31
N THR A 148 -0.10 -27.91 11.00
CA THR A 148 0.39 -29.01 10.16
C THR A 148 1.90 -28.97 9.88
N LEU A 149 2.56 -27.82 10.10
CA LEU A 149 4.00 -27.69 9.89
C LEU A 149 4.80 -28.17 11.13
N PRO A 150 5.89 -28.94 10.95
CA PRO A 150 6.72 -29.39 12.05
C PRO A 150 7.39 -28.19 12.75
N ARG A 151 7.30 -28.16 14.08
CA ARG A 151 7.95 -27.18 14.95
C ARG A 151 9.47 -27.35 15.00
#